data_AF-A0A918NQK2-F1
#
_entry.id   AF-A0A918NQK2-F1
#
_cell.length_a   1.000
_cell.length_b   1.000
_cell.length_c   1.000
_cell.angle_alpha   90.00
_cell.angle_beta   90.00
_cell.angle_gamma   90.00
#
_symmetry.space_group_name_H-M   'P 1'
#
loop_
_entity.id
_entity.type
_entity.pdbx_description
1 polymer ?
#
loop_
_entity_poly.entity_id
_entity_poly.type
_entity_poly.pdbx_seq_one_letter_code
_entity_poly.pdbx_strand_id
1 'polypeptide(L)'
;MDGTRRGSGASPAGARREPGGRVPAGTTATPHPGRRTTRGAHDDLLVKVVTHAAPAPPHPGSPIHLHTLASRLRRLPPSCGPVRLVGVDGHAGSGKTTFTARLAEELGGAPVLHLDDLATHEELFGWTGRLLRDVVGPLGRGQDARYRPYDWHARDFGGARTLPAAPVVLVEGVGAGRRAVRPFLARLLWMELAREDAWERGMRRDGSAQSDFWDGWVRAERQHFAEDPTKPFADLLVRQLPEGYEVLPGPAVTST
;
A
#
# COMPACT_ATOMS: atom_id res chain seq x y z
N MET A 1 -52.61 -22.36 -18.51
CA MET A 1 -52.76 -20.90 -18.59
C MET A 1 -51.40 -20.39 -19.06
N ASP A 2 -51.06 -20.53 -20.34
CA ASP A 2 -51.51 -19.68 -21.47
C ASP A 2 -50.98 -18.25 -21.30
N GLY A 3 -49.84 -17.91 -21.91
CA GLY A 3 -49.76 -17.10 -23.14
C GLY A 3 -49.35 -15.66 -22.74
N THR A 4 -48.57 -14.85 -23.47
CA THR A 4 -48.22 -14.84 -24.89
C THR A 4 -47.15 -13.73 -25.16
N ARG A 5 -46.35 -13.95 -26.23
CA ARG A 5 -45.73 -12.98 -27.20
C ARG A 5 -44.56 -12.09 -26.74
N ARG A 6 -43.36 -12.09 -27.37
CA ARG A 6 -42.85 -12.00 -28.79
C ARG A 6 -42.71 -10.58 -29.35
N GLY A 7 -41.50 -10.31 -29.90
CA GLY A 7 -41.16 -9.30 -30.91
C GLY A 7 -39.76 -8.71 -30.66
N SER A 8 -38.64 -9.16 -31.24
CA SER A 8 -38.14 -9.14 -32.65
C SER A 8 -37.87 -7.74 -33.23
N GLY A 9 -36.60 -7.47 -33.58
CA GLY A 9 -36.19 -6.35 -34.43
C GLY A 9 -34.69 -6.42 -34.72
N ALA A 10 -34.33 -6.62 -35.99
CA ALA A 10 -32.99 -6.94 -36.49
C ALA A 10 -32.18 -5.69 -36.95
N SER A 11 -30.86 -5.91 -37.05
CA SER A 11 -29.78 -5.11 -37.71
C SER A 11 -30.07 -4.85 -39.21
N PRO A 12 -29.34 -3.99 -40.01
CA PRO A 12 -27.92 -4.25 -40.36
C PRO A 12 -27.03 -3.06 -40.88
N ALA A 13 -25.75 -3.40 -41.15
CA ALA A 13 -24.80 -2.83 -42.16
C ALA A 13 -24.28 -1.39 -41.99
N GLY A 14 -23.07 -0.95 -42.36
CA GLY A 14 -21.84 -1.38 -43.06
C GLY A 14 -20.88 -0.15 -42.97
N ALA A 15 -19.57 -0.09 -43.25
CA ALA A 15 -18.77 -0.73 -44.28
C ALA A 15 -17.27 -0.38 -44.10
N ARG A 16 -16.41 -1.35 -44.50
CA ARG A 16 -15.17 -1.25 -45.32
C ARG A 16 -13.86 -0.60 -44.79
N ARG A 17 -12.78 -1.11 -45.40
CA ARG A 17 -11.34 -1.13 -45.09
C ARG A 17 -10.53 -0.29 -46.11
N GLU A 18 -9.40 0.30 -45.65
CA GLU A 18 -8.02 0.37 -46.23
C GLU A 18 -7.80 1.04 -47.64
N PRO A 19 -6.56 1.33 -48.14
CA PRO A 19 -5.19 1.42 -47.55
C PRO A 19 -4.29 2.61 -48.05
N GLY A 20 -3.08 2.77 -47.48
CA GLY A 20 -1.81 2.80 -48.25
C GLY A 20 -1.03 4.12 -48.54
N GLY A 21 0.31 4.05 -48.39
CA GLY A 21 1.33 4.90 -49.08
C GLY A 21 2.29 5.67 -48.16
N ARG A 22 3.41 5.12 -47.65
CA ARG A 22 4.76 4.88 -48.24
C ARG A 22 5.64 6.14 -48.44
N VAL A 23 6.82 6.08 -47.78
CA VAL A 23 8.02 6.96 -47.78
C VAL A 23 8.79 6.92 -49.13
N PRO A 24 9.67 7.90 -49.45
CA PRO A 24 11.14 7.74 -49.28
C PRO A 24 11.84 9.04 -48.78
N ALA A 25 12.94 9.09 -48.03
CA ALA A 25 14.30 8.52 -48.08
C ALA A 25 15.28 9.24 -49.05
N GLY A 26 16.47 9.60 -48.52
CA GLY A 26 17.68 10.04 -49.25
C GLY A 26 17.90 11.56 -49.21
N THR A 27 19.08 12.14 -48.92
CA THR A 27 20.41 11.71 -49.35
C THR A 27 21.52 12.35 -48.50
N THR A 28 22.53 11.53 -48.23
CA THR A 28 23.86 11.77 -47.67
C THR A 28 24.80 12.54 -48.63
N ALA A 29 25.67 13.42 -48.10
CA ALA A 29 26.96 13.71 -48.73
C ALA A 29 28.00 14.22 -47.70
N THR A 30 29.16 13.57 -47.73
CA THR A 30 30.45 13.85 -47.06
C THR A 30 31.53 13.79 -48.18
N PRO A 31 32.82 14.14 -47.97
CA PRO A 31 33.45 15.40 -47.50
C PRO A 31 34.66 15.84 -48.37
N HIS A 32 35.45 16.81 -47.85
CA HIS A 32 36.89 17.15 -48.11
C HIS A 32 37.26 18.16 -49.24
N PRO A 33 38.47 18.79 -49.23
CA PRO A 33 39.48 19.10 -48.17
C PRO A 33 40.01 20.57 -48.17
N GLY A 34 40.78 20.99 -47.15
CA GLY A 34 41.68 22.16 -47.30
C GLY A 34 42.23 22.80 -46.01
N ARG A 35 43.56 22.68 -45.82
CA ARG A 35 44.48 23.36 -44.86
C ARG A 35 44.37 24.92 -44.88
N ARG A 36 44.88 25.77 -43.98
CA ARG A 36 45.73 25.72 -42.74
C ARG A 36 45.62 27.09 -42.02
N THR A 37 45.81 27.07 -40.69
CA THR A 37 46.39 28.09 -39.77
C THR A 37 45.85 29.53 -39.71
N THR A 38 45.43 29.94 -38.51
CA THR A 38 46.06 31.04 -37.73
C THR A 38 45.68 30.93 -36.24
N ARG A 39 46.61 31.43 -35.40
CA ARG A 39 46.60 31.60 -33.94
C ARG A 39 45.33 32.29 -33.39
N GLY A 40 44.87 31.85 -32.22
CA GLY A 40 43.96 32.62 -31.37
C GLY A 40 43.65 31.86 -30.07
N ALA A 41 44.05 32.41 -28.93
CA ALA A 41 43.90 31.84 -27.60
C ALA A 41 42.41 31.72 -27.20
N HIS A 42 41.99 30.56 -26.69
CA HIS A 42 40.74 30.42 -25.96
C HIS A 42 40.89 29.42 -24.81
N ASP A 43 40.30 29.82 -23.69
CA ASP A 43 40.37 29.23 -22.37
C ASP A 43 40.13 27.72 -22.30
N ASP A 44 40.91 27.13 -21.40
CA ASP A 44 40.91 25.74 -20.98
C ASP A 44 39.67 25.44 -20.13
N LEU A 45 38.52 25.13 -20.75
CA LEU A 45 37.33 24.65 -20.04
C LEU A 45 37.35 23.13 -19.94
N LEU A 46 38.05 22.64 -18.92
CA LEU A 46 38.11 21.23 -18.55
C LEU A 46 36.73 20.80 -17.99
N VAL A 47 35.88 20.23 -18.85
CA VAL A 47 34.64 19.56 -18.42
C VAL A 47 35.04 18.32 -17.62
N LYS A 48 35.06 18.43 -16.28
CA LYS A 48 35.13 17.26 -15.40
C LYS A 48 33.85 16.44 -15.60
N VAL A 49 33.96 15.33 -16.32
CA VAL A 49 32.99 14.25 -16.24
C VAL A 49 33.06 13.70 -14.81
N VAL A 50 32.14 14.14 -13.95
CA VAL A 50 31.95 13.55 -12.63
C VAL A 50 31.28 12.20 -12.84
N THR A 51 32.08 11.14 -12.92
CA THR A 51 31.59 9.78 -12.76
C THR A 51 31.00 9.66 -11.35
N HIS A 52 29.67 9.60 -11.26
CA HIS A 52 29.01 9.26 -10.00
C HIS A 52 29.36 7.81 -9.68
N ALA A 53 30.23 7.62 -8.69
CA ALA A 53 30.44 6.32 -8.08
C ALA A 53 29.08 5.82 -7.53
N ALA A 54 28.77 4.54 -7.78
CA ALA A 54 27.60 3.91 -7.19
C ALA A 54 27.66 4.07 -5.66
N PRO A 55 26.53 4.39 -4.99
CA PRO A 55 26.52 4.60 -3.55
C PRO A 55 26.98 3.32 -2.84
N ALA A 56 27.82 3.50 -1.82
CA ALA A 56 28.26 2.41 -0.97
C ALA A 56 27.04 1.67 -0.38
N PRO A 57 27.13 0.35 -0.17
CA PRO A 57 26.05 -0.39 0.49
C PRO A 57 25.78 0.24 1.87
N PRO A 58 24.49 0.40 2.26
CA PRO A 58 24.15 1.04 3.53
C PRO A 58 24.73 0.24 4.70
N HIS A 59 25.16 0.95 5.74
CA HIS A 59 25.60 0.33 6.98
C HIS A 59 24.44 -0.47 7.60
N PRO A 60 24.70 -1.67 8.15
CA PRO A 60 23.69 -2.38 8.93
C PRO A 60 23.24 -1.50 10.09
N GLY A 61 21.95 -1.14 10.13
CA GLY A 61 21.35 -0.25 11.12
C GLY A 61 21.11 1.20 10.66
N SER A 62 21.38 1.56 9.40
CA SER A 62 20.94 2.86 8.88
C SER A 62 19.42 2.86 8.67
N PRO A 63 18.68 3.86 9.20
CA PRO A 63 17.23 3.92 9.04
C PRO A 63 16.87 3.94 7.55
N ILE A 64 15.99 3.04 7.14
CA ILE A 64 15.36 3.17 5.83
C ILE A 64 14.40 4.36 5.93
N HIS A 65 14.75 5.47 5.28
CA HIS A 65 13.84 6.58 5.13
C HIS A 65 12.52 6.09 4.51
N LEU A 66 11.38 6.56 5.03
CA LEU A 66 10.04 6.16 4.56
C LEU A 66 9.90 6.29 3.03
N HIS A 67 10.54 7.30 2.45
CA HIS A 67 10.66 7.49 1.02
C HIS A 67 11.18 6.24 0.26
N THR A 68 12.23 5.60 0.77
CA THR A 68 12.80 4.38 0.19
C THR A 68 11.84 3.20 0.31
N LEU A 69 11.14 3.09 1.45
CA LEU A 69 10.10 2.08 1.63
C LEU A 69 8.95 2.29 0.63
N ALA A 70 8.39 3.51 0.56
CA ALA A 70 7.33 3.88 -0.38
C ALA A 70 7.73 3.57 -1.83
N SER A 71 8.95 3.92 -2.21
CA SER A 71 9.51 3.61 -3.54
C SER A 71 9.56 2.10 -3.82
N ARG A 72 9.94 1.28 -2.83
CA ARG A 72 9.92 -0.19 -2.97
C ARG A 72 8.51 -0.72 -3.10
N LEU A 73 7.56 -0.25 -2.28
CA LEU A 73 6.17 -0.67 -2.31
C LEU A 73 5.52 -0.39 -3.68
N ARG A 74 5.76 0.79 -4.27
CA ARG A 74 5.27 1.14 -5.62
C ARG A 74 5.71 0.16 -6.72
N ARG A 75 6.86 -0.50 -6.55
CA ARG A 75 7.45 -1.41 -7.54
C ARG A 75 7.05 -2.88 -7.35
N LEU A 76 6.35 -3.22 -6.28
CA LEU A 76 5.86 -4.60 -6.09
C LEU A 76 4.92 -5.01 -7.23
N PRO A 77 4.76 -6.30 -7.53
CA PRO A 77 3.63 -6.73 -8.35
C PRO A 77 2.31 -6.39 -7.62
N PRO A 78 1.23 -6.05 -8.35
CA PRO A 78 -0.11 -5.99 -7.76
C PRO A 78 -0.51 -7.32 -7.13
N SER A 79 -1.33 -7.27 -6.08
CA SER A 79 -1.75 -8.44 -5.28
C SER A 79 -3.27 -8.59 -5.16
N CYS A 80 -4.01 -7.54 -5.47
CA CYS A 80 -5.47 -7.48 -5.41
C CYS A 80 -5.98 -6.88 -6.72
N GLY A 81 -6.02 -7.70 -7.77
CA GLY A 81 -6.28 -7.21 -9.13
C GLY A 81 -5.21 -6.20 -9.55
N PRO A 82 -5.57 -4.97 -9.99
CA PRO A 82 -4.58 -3.94 -10.34
C PRO A 82 -3.94 -3.25 -9.12
N VAL A 83 -4.43 -3.51 -7.90
CA VAL A 83 -4.02 -2.82 -6.67
C VAL A 83 -2.91 -3.59 -5.95
N ARG A 84 -1.94 -2.85 -5.39
CA ARG A 84 -1.01 -3.35 -4.37
C ARG A 84 -1.61 -3.07 -3.01
N LEU A 85 -2.17 -4.10 -2.37
CA LEU A 85 -2.73 -3.95 -1.03
C LEU A 85 -1.61 -4.16 -0.02
N VAL A 86 -1.38 -3.19 0.86
CA VAL A 86 -0.30 -3.25 1.85
C VAL A 86 -0.91 -3.23 3.24
N GLY A 87 -0.66 -4.29 4.02
CA GLY A 87 -1.13 -4.42 5.39
C GLY A 87 -0.15 -3.83 6.39
N VAL A 88 -0.63 -3.03 7.34
CA VAL A 88 0.14 -2.54 8.49
C VAL A 88 -0.54 -3.02 9.77
N ASP A 89 0.08 -3.98 10.44
CA ASP A 89 -0.44 -4.62 11.66
C ASP A 89 0.51 -4.38 12.84
N GLY A 90 0.10 -4.78 14.04
CA GLY A 90 0.76 -4.50 15.30
C GLY A 90 -0.24 -4.31 16.43
N HIS A 91 0.22 -4.36 17.67
CA HIS A 91 -0.63 -4.15 18.85
C HIS A 91 -1.34 -2.79 18.85
N ALA A 92 -2.53 -2.72 19.44
CA ALA A 92 -3.17 -1.45 19.77
C ALA A 92 -2.21 -0.56 20.56
N GLY A 93 -2.12 0.72 20.18
CA GLY A 93 -1.15 1.65 20.76
C GLY A 93 0.28 1.59 20.17
N SER A 94 0.59 0.68 19.23
CA SER A 94 1.95 0.57 18.66
C SER A 94 2.36 1.69 17.70
N GLY A 95 1.45 2.59 17.34
CA GLY A 95 1.73 3.71 16.42
C GLY A 95 1.43 3.44 14.94
N LYS A 96 0.75 2.33 14.61
CA LYS A 96 0.33 1.98 13.23
C LYS A 96 -0.30 3.15 12.47
N THR A 97 -1.30 3.81 13.05
CA THR A 97 -2.02 4.91 12.40
C THR A 97 -1.08 6.06 12.04
N THR A 98 -0.17 6.45 12.94
CA THR A 98 0.81 7.51 12.69
C THR A 98 1.83 7.11 11.62
N PHE A 99 2.34 5.88 11.67
CA PHE A 99 3.25 5.36 10.65
C PHE A 99 2.57 5.29 9.27
N THR A 100 1.36 4.75 9.21
CA THR A 100 0.58 4.57 7.99
C THR A 100 0.25 5.90 7.34
N ALA A 101 -0.12 6.93 8.12
CA ALA A 101 -0.36 8.28 7.60
C ALA A 101 0.89 8.85 6.91
N ARG A 102 2.05 8.78 7.56
CA ARG A 102 3.32 9.24 6.96
C ARG A 102 3.72 8.43 5.73
N LEU A 103 3.49 7.12 5.75
CA LEU A 103 3.74 6.26 4.60
C LEU A 103 2.79 6.60 3.43
N ALA A 104 1.53 6.92 3.71
CA ALA A 104 0.57 7.34 2.70
C ALA A 104 0.99 8.65 2.02
N GLU A 105 1.49 9.62 2.79
CA GLU A 105 2.06 10.88 2.26
C GLU A 105 3.23 10.61 1.31
N GLU A 106 4.20 9.79 1.72
CA GLU A 106 5.34 9.39 0.88
C GLU A 106 4.92 8.61 -0.37
N LEU A 107 3.79 7.90 -0.29
CA LEU A 107 3.16 7.22 -1.42
C LEU A 107 2.36 8.17 -2.33
N GLY A 108 2.32 9.47 -2.03
CA GLY A 108 1.63 10.48 -2.83
C GLY A 108 0.15 10.61 -2.48
N GLY A 109 -0.21 10.41 -1.21
CA GLY A 109 -1.59 10.43 -0.73
C GLY A 109 -2.34 9.13 -0.98
N ALA A 110 -1.68 7.98 -0.80
CA ALA A 110 -2.33 6.68 -0.97
C ALA A 110 -3.56 6.52 -0.05
N PRO A 111 -4.69 5.97 -0.54
CA PRO A 111 -5.85 5.70 0.31
C PRO A 111 -5.52 4.74 1.44
N VAL A 112 -6.08 5.01 2.63
CA VAL A 112 -5.92 4.19 3.84
C VAL A 112 -7.29 3.70 4.29
N LEU A 113 -7.40 2.40 4.52
CA LEU A 113 -8.51 1.79 5.25
C LEU A 113 -8.07 1.52 6.69
N HIS A 114 -8.82 2.05 7.64
CA HIS A 114 -8.68 1.74 9.06
C HIS A 114 -9.58 0.56 9.41
N LEU A 115 -9.04 -0.54 9.92
CA LEU A 115 -9.85 -1.72 10.28
C LEU A 115 -10.80 -1.47 11.44
N ASP A 116 -10.51 -0.46 12.27
CA ASP A 116 -11.39 0.00 13.33
C ASP A 116 -12.71 0.57 12.76
N ASP A 117 -12.75 1.00 11.50
CA ASP A 117 -13.98 1.37 10.80
C ASP A 117 -14.86 0.14 10.46
N LEU A 118 -14.30 -1.08 10.44
CA LEU A 118 -15.04 -2.30 10.10
C LEU A 118 -15.38 -3.15 11.34
N ALA A 119 -14.63 -3.00 12.42
CA ALA A 119 -14.89 -3.63 13.71
C ALA A 119 -16.11 -3.00 14.39
N THR A 120 -16.77 -3.76 15.27
CA THR A 120 -17.89 -3.27 16.09
C THR A 120 -17.68 -3.70 17.54
N HIS A 121 -18.54 -3.26 18.47
CA HIS A 121 -18.47 -3.68 19.87
C HIS A 121 -18.71 -5.20 20.03
N GLU A 122 -19.55 -5.78 19.17
CA GLU A 122 -19.90 -7.20 19.13
C GLU A 122 -18.87 -8.03 18.37
N GLU A 123 -18.22 -7.41 17.39
CA GLU A 123 -17.31 -8.07 16.45
C GLU A 123 -15.99 -7.31 16.33
N LEU A 124 -15.26 -7.19 17.44
CA LEU A 124 -13.92 -6.57 17.48
C LEU A 124 -12.98 -7.12 16.38
N PHE A 125 -13.18 -8.41 16.08
CA PHE A 125 -12.35 -9.21 15.20
C PHE A 125 -13.17 -10.04 14.20
N GLY A 126 -14.48 -9.84 14.12
CA GLY A 126 -15.42 -10.56 13.23
C GLY A 126 -15.62 -9.89 11.87
N TRP A 127 -14.85 -8.85 11.55
CA TRP A 127 -15.06 -7.98 10.40
C TRP A 127 -14.54 -8.54 9.06
N THR A 128 -13.85 -9.68 9.03
CA THR A 128 -13.19 -10.19 7.82
C THR A 128 -14.15 -10.37 6.63
N GLY A 129 -15.38 -10.84 6.88
CA GLY A 129 -16.39 -10.95 5.82
C GLY A 129 -16.75 -9.61 5.19
N ARG A 130 -16.86 -8.54 6.00
CA ARG A 130 -17.08 -7.17 5.51
C ARG A 130 -15.90 -6.68 4.69
N LEU A 131 -14.67 -6.85 5.19
CA LEU A 131 -13.46 -6.46 4.45
C LEU A 131 -13.40 -7.12 3.08
N LEU A 132 -13.62 -8.44 3.01
CA LEU A 132 -13.50 -9.19 1.76
C LEU A 132 -14.57 -8.78 0.74
N ARG A 133 -15.82 -8.64 1.19
CA ARG A 133 -16.95 -8.31 0.32
C ARG A 133 -16.94 -6.85 -0.15
N ASP A 134 -16.74 -5.91 0.78
CA ASP A 134 -17.00 -4.49 0.55
C ASP A 134 -15.74 -3.73 0.10
N VAL A 135 -14.55 -4.29 0.36
CA VAL A 135 -13.27 -3.65 0.01
C VAL A 135 -12.42 -4.49 -0.94
N VAL A 136 -11.97 -5.67 -0.52
CA VAL A 136 -11.02 -6.47 -1.31
C VAL A 136 -11.63 -6.89 -2.65
N GLY A 137 -12.89 -7.34 -2.66
CA GLY A 137 -13.60 -7.72 -3.88
C GLY A 137 -13.64 -6.60 -4.94
N PRO A 138 -14.16 -5.39 -4.61
CA PRO A 138 -14.13 -4.24 -5.50
C PRO A 138 -12.73 -3.82 -5.97
N LEU A 139 -11.77 -3.69 -5.05
CA LEU A 139 -10.39 -3.33 -5.40
C LEU A 139 -9.77 -4.36 -6.36
N GLY A 140 -10.06 -5.65 -6.14
CA GLY A 140 -9.63 -6.74 -7.00
C GLY A 140 -10.17 -6.66 -8.43
N ARG A 141 -11.27 -5.93 -8.65
CA ARG A 141 -11.82 -5.63 -9.97
C ARG A 141 -11.39 -4.26 -10.50
N GLY A 142 -10.50 -3.56 -9.81
CA GLY A 142 -10.10 -2.18 -10.12
C GLY A 142 -11.20 -1.15 -9.90
N GLN A 143 -12.16 -1.45 -9.01
CA GLN A 143 -13.29 -0.59 -8.70
C GLN A 143 -13.11 0.05 -7.33
N ASP A 144 -13.57 1.29 -7.18
CA ASP A 144 -13.67 1.93 -5.88
C ASP A 144 -14.52 1.08 -4.92
N ALA A 145 -14.00 0.88 -3.72
CA ALA A 145 -14.70 0.20 -2.65
C ALA A 145 -15.67 1.15 -1.95
N ARG A 146 -16.74 0.60 -1.39
CA ARG A 146 -17.71 1.36 -0.58
C ARG A 146 -18.00 0.57 0.69
N TYR A 147 -17.70 1.15 1.84
CA TYR A 147 -17.88 0.53 3.15
C TYR A 147 -18.59 1.50 4.10
N ARG A 148 -19.22 0.97 5.15
CA ARG A 148 -19.83 1.80 6.20
C ARG A 148 -18.92 1.75 7.43
N PRO A 149 -18.32 2.88 7.82
CA PRO A 149 -17.52 2.94 9.03
C PRO A 149 -18.43 2.80 10.26
N TYR A 150 -17.97 2.06 11.26
CA TYR A 150 -18.62 1.95 12.54
C TYR A 150 -18.28 3.17 13.41
N ASP A 151 -19.30 3.85 13.93
CA ASP A 151 -19.13 4.92 14.90
C ASP A 151 -19.12 4.31 16.31
N TRP A 152 -17.95 4.32 16.94
CA TRP A 152 -17.76 3.73 18.27
C TRP A 152 -18.50 4.49 19.38
N HIS A 153 -18.81 5.78 19.20
CA HIS A 153 -19.58 6.56 20.17
C HIS A 153 -21.08 6.34 20.00
N ALA A 154 -21.57 6.38 18.76
CA ALA A 154 -22.99 6.15 18.46
C ALA A 154 -23.38 4.67 18.53
N ARG A 155 -22.40 3.76 18.51
CA ARG A 155 -22.57 2.30 18.46
C ARG A 155 -23.42 1.84 17.26
N ASP A 156 -23.22 2.47 16.11
CA ASP A 156 -23.91 2.14 14.88
C ASP A 156 -23.03 2.43 13.67
N PHE A 157 -23.37 1.85 12.52
CA PHE A 157 -22.72 2.14 11.26
C PHE A 157 -23.16 3.49 10.71
N GLY A 158 -22.19 4.35 10.45
CA GLY A 158 -22.40 5.62 9.75
C GLY A 158 -22.76 5.47 8.27
N GLY A 159 -22.79 6.62 7.59
CA GLY A 159 -22.97 6.71 6.14
C GLY A 159 -21.82 6.07 5.37
N ALA A 160 -22.12 5.52 4.19
CA ALA A 160 -21.11 4.86 3.36
C ALA A 160 -19.98 5.83 2.96
N ARG A 161 -18.74 5.36 3.06
CA ARG A 161 -17.52 6.01 2.59
C ARG A 161 -16.97 5.28 1.36
N THR A 162 -16.37 6.04 0.45
CA THR A 162 -15.68 5.50 -0.71
C THR A 162 -14.19 5.37 -0.41
N LEU A 163 -13.60 4.21 -0.71
CA LEU A 163 -12.16 3.99 -0.74
C LEU A 163 -11.73 3.84 -2.21
N PRO A 164 -11.06 4.84 -2.79
CA PRO A 164 -10.67 4.80 -4.20
C PRO A 164 -9.76 3.63 -4.54
N ALA A 165 -9.95 3.03 -5.71
CA ALA A 165 -8.98 2.10 -6.27
C ALA A 165 -7.74 2.89 -6.72
N ALA A 166 -6.62 2.67 -6.04
CA ALA A 166 -5.34 3.33 -6.30
C ALA A 166 -4.23 2.29 -6.56
N PRO A 167 -3.11 2.69 -7.21
CA PRO A 167 -2.00 1.77 -7.45
C PRO A 167 -1.44 1.09 -6.19
N VAL A 168 -1.52 1.77 -5.05
CA VAL A 168 -1.24 1.26 -3.70
C VAL A 168 -2.38 1.69 -2.79
N VAL A 169 -2.91 0.76 -2.00
CA VAL A 169 -3.88 1.01 -0.93
C VAL A 169 -3.35 0.42 0.36
N LEU A 170 -3.38 1.20 1.44
CA LEU A 170 -2.95 0.75 2.76
C LEU A 170 -4.16 0.24 3.56
N VAL A 171 -3.99 -0.86 4.27
CA VAL A 171 -4.95 -1.38 5.25
C VAL A 171 -4.23 -1.45 6.58
N GLU A 172 -4.71 -0.70 7.57
CA GLU A 172 -4.06 -0.61 8.88
C GLU A 172 -5.03 -0.98 10.01
N GLY A 173 -4.51 -1.66 11.01
CA GLY A 173 -5.25 -2.00 12.22
C GLY A 173 -4.87 -3.38 12.74
N VAL A 174 -5.35 -3.69 13.94
CA VAL A 174 -5.07 -4.98 14.57
C VAL A 174 -5.73 -6.08 13.75
N GLY A 175 -4.93 -7.00 13.21
CA GLY A 175 -5.39 -8.08 12.35
C GLY A 175 -5.34 -7.78 10.85
N ALA A 176 -4.71 -6.67 10.42
CA ALA A 176 -4.41 -6.42 9.02
C ALA A 176 -3.60 -7.54 8.35
N GLY A 177 -2.84 -8.31 9.15
CA GLY A 177 -2.11 -9.48 8.70
C GLY A 177 -2.77 -10.82 9.02
N ARG A 178 -4.08 -10.88 9.22
CA ARG A 178 -4.84 -12.14 9.36
C ARG A 178 -4.58 -13.09 8.20
N ARG A 179 -4.59 -14.41 8.46
CA ARG A 179 -4.45 -15.46 7.46
C ARG A 179 -5.41 -15.31 6.29
N ALA A 180 -6.64 -14.88 6.54
CA ALA A 180 -7.65 -14.65 5.49
C ALA A 180 -7.37 -13.42 4.61
N VAL A 181 -6.56 -12.47 5.08
CA VAL A 181 -6.21 -11.24 4.38
C VAL A 181 -4.90 -11.38 3.60
N ARG A 182 -3.92 -12.12 4.15
CA ARG A 182 -2.59 -12.36 3.55
C ARG A 182 -2.61 -12.69 2.05
N PRO A 183 -3.52 -13.53 1.52
CA PRO A 183 -3.54 -13.86 0.08
C PRO A 183 -3.72 -12.65 -0.84
N PHE A 184 -4.23 -11.53 -0.32
CA PHE A 184 -4.48 -10.31 -1.09
C PHE A 184 -3.40 -9.24 -0.88
N LEU A 185 -2.44 -9.46 0.03
CA LEU A 185 -1.41 -8.48 0.37
C LEU A 185 -0.19 -8.60 -0.56
N ALA A 186 0.26 -7.47 -1.08
CA ALA A 186 1.54 -7.33 -1.78
C ALA A 186 2.70 -7.24 -0.77
N ARG A 187 2.41 -6.72 0.43
CA ARG A 187 3.35 -6.60 1.54
C ARG A 187 2.60 -6.52 2.87
N LEU A 188 3.13 -7.20 3.88
CA LEU A 188 2.67 -7.12 5.25
C LEU A 188 3.78 -6.55 6.14
N LEU A 189 3.47 -5.45 6.83
CA LEU A 189 4.36 -4.78 7.77
C LEU A 189 3.84 -4.98 9.19
N TRP A 190 4.74 -5.26 10.12
CA TRP A 190 4.42 -5.33 11.55
C TRP A 190 5.10 -4.20 12.31
N MET A 191 4.31 -3.39 13.01
CA MET A 191 4.83 -2.40 13.95
C MET A 191 5.41 -3.09 15.18
N GLU A 192 6.73 -3.07 15.27
CA GLU A 192 7.51 -3.67 16.34
C GLU A 192 7.53 -2.73 17.55
N LEU A 193 6.68 -3.06 18.52
CA LEU A 193 6.69 -2.51 19.87
C LEU A 193 6.25 -3.64 20.82
N ALA A 194 6.89 -3.76 21.98
CA ALA A 194 6.46 -4.71 22.98
C ALA A 194 5.00 -4.44 23.37
N ARG A 195 4.22 -5.49 23.59
CA ARG A 195 2.79 -5.39 23.86
C ARG A 195 2.51 -4.54 25.10
N GLU A 196 3.34 -4.72 26.13
CA GLU A 196 3.27 -3.99 27.39
C GLU A 196 3.46 -2.49 27.17
N ASP A 197 4.48 -2.10 26.40
CA ASP A 197 4.74 -0.71 26.03
C ASP A 197 3.61 -0.12 25.17
N ALA A 198 3.09 -0.91 24.23
CA ALA A 198 1.97 -0.51 23.37
C ALA A 198 0.70 -0.26 24.19
N TRP A 199 0.42 -1.13 25.16
CA TRP A 199 -0.69 -1.02 26.09
C TRP A 199 -0.56 0.21 26.99
N GLU A 200 0.61 0.41 27.60
CA GLU A 200 0.86 1.60 28.42
C GLU A 200 0.66 2.90 27.63
N ARG A 201 1.15 2.94 26.38
CA ARG A 201 0.95 4.07 25.49
C ARG A 201 -0.52 4.29 25.14
N GLY A 202 -1.26 3.21 24.86
CA GLY A 202 -2.69 3.25 24.58
C GLY A 202 -3.51 3.81 25.74
N MET A 203 -3.27 3.29 26.95
CA MET A 203 -3.93 3.77 28.17
C MET A 203 -3.64 5.24 28.47
N ARG A 204 -2.37 5.68 28.34
CA ARG A 204 -2.00 7.09 28.56
C ARG A 204 -2.73 8.03 27.59
N ARG A 205 -2.98 7.58 26.36
CA ARG A 205 -3.69 8.35 25.33
C ARG A 205 -5.19 8.45 25.61
N ASP A 206 -5.83 7.33 25.97
CA ASP A 206 -7.29 7.22 25.99
C ASP A 206 -7.89 7.48 27.38
N GLY A 207 -7.06 7.55 28.42
CA GLY A 207 -7.43 7.90 29.78
C GLY A 207 -8.07 6.76 30.57
N SER A 208 -8.03 6.88 31.91
CA SER A 208 -8.50 5.83 32.84
C SER A 208 -10.00 5.56 32.76
N ALA A 209 -10.80 6.50 32.25
CA ALA A 209 -12.26 6.35 32.10
C ALA A 209 -12.68 5.27 31.08
N GLN A 210 -11.72 4.71 30.31
CA GLN A 210 -11.95 3.63 29.35
C GLN A 210 -11.35 2.29 29.80
N SER A 211 -11.01 2.11 31.08
CA SER A 211 -10.32 0.92 31.60
C SER A 211 -11.03 -0.39 31.24
N ASP A 212 -12.34 -0.47 31.45
CA ASP A 212 -13.10 -1.72 31.24
C ASP A 212 -13.20 -2.08 29.74
N PHE A 213 -13.29 -1.06 28.89
CA PHE A 213 -13.22 -1.23 27.44
C PHE A 213 -11.84 -1.74 27.02
N TRP A 214 -10.78 -1.17 27.59
CA TRP A 214 -9.41 -1.59 27.36
C TRP A 214 -9.15 -3.02 27.83
N ASP A 215 -9.71 -3.46 28.95
CA ASP A 215 -9.58 -4.82 29.44
C ASP A 215 -10.24 -5.84 28.50
N GLY A 216 -11.45 -5.54 28.02
CA GLY A 216 -12.14 -6.32 27.00
C GLY A 216 -11.35 -6.40 25.69
N TRP A 217 -10.83 -5.25 25.24
CA TRP A 217 -10.00 -5.15 24.03
C TRP A 217 -8.71 -5.96 24.15
N VAL A 218 -7.96 -5.81 25.25
CA VAL A 218 -6.69 -6.51 25.48
C VAL A 218 -6.89 -8.02 25.48
N ARG A 219 -7.96 -8.50 26.10
CA ARG A 219 -8.31 -9.93 26.07
C ARG A 219 -8.59 -10.40 24.65
N ALA A 220 -9.40 -9.66 23.90
CA ALA A 220 -9.75 -10.00 22.53
C ALA A 220 -8.53 -9.97 21.59
N GLU A 221 -7.67 -8.96 21.72
CA GLU A 221 -6.43 -8.85 20.92
C GLU A 221 -5.49 -10.02 21.21
N ARG A 222 -5.31 -10.36 22.48
CA ARG A 222 -4.46 -11.50 22.87
C ARG A 222 -4.98 -12.79 22.28
N GLN A 223 -6.30 -13.03 22.38
CA GLN A 223 -6.91 -14.19 21.77
C GLN A 223 -6.72 -14.19 20.26
N HIS A 224 -6.95 -13.05 19.60
CA HIS A 224 -6.76 -12.91 18.17
C HIS A 224 -5.34 -13.31 17.73
N PHE A 225 -4.29 -12.75 18.35
CA PHE A 225 -2.92 -13.07 17.95
C PHE A 225 -2.46 -14.47 18.39
N ALA A 226 -3.08 -15.06 19.40
CA ALA A 226 -2.84 -16.47 19.74
C ALA A 226 -3.42 -17.42 18.66
N GLU A 227 -4.58 -17.09 18.10
CA GLU A 227 -5.27 -17.92 17.11
C GLU A 227 -4.79 -17.68 15.67
N ASP A 228 -4.46 -16.43 15.31
CA ASP A 228 -4.00 -16.04 13.97
C ASP A 228 -2.86 -15.01 14.09
N PRO A 229 -1.64 -15.46 14.42
CA PRO A 229 -0.52 -14.56 14.68
C PRO A 229 -0.06 -13.87 13.39
N THR A 230 0.01 -12.55 13.39
CA THR A 230 0.51 -11.78 12.24
C THR A 230 2.03 -11.76 12.18
N LYS A 231 2.70 -11.44 13.30
CA LYS A 231 4.15 -11.15 13.34
C LYS A 231 5.03 -12.19 12.61
N PRO A 232 4.84 -13.51 12.79
CA PRO A 232 5.64 -14.51 12.08
C PRO A 232 5.53 -14.38 10.55
N PHE A 233 4.40 -13.93 10.01
CA PHE A 233 4.17 -13.83 8.57
C PHE A 233 4.45 -12.42 8.01
N ALA A 234 4.89 -11.49 8.86
CA ALA A 234 5.23 -10.16 8.41
C ALA A 234 6.46 -10.21 7.50
N ASP A 235 6.40 -9.51 6.38
CA ASP A 235 7.53 -9.39 5.48
C ASP A 235 8.59 -8.42 5.99
N LEU A 236 8.16 -7.43 6.77
CA LEU A 236 8.99 -6.36 7.32
C LEU A 236 8.55 -6.05 8.75
N LEU A 237 9.51 -5.81 9.63
CA LEU A 237 9.29 -5.25 10.95
C LEU A 237 9.59 -3.75 10.90
N VAL A 238 8.74 -2.94 11.53
CA VAL A 238 8.85 -1.48 11.56
C VAL A 238 8.99 -1.02 13.00
N ARG A 239 10.15 -0.46 13.36
CA ARG A 239 10.39 0.08 14.71
C ARG A 239 10.35 1.60 14.66
N GLN A 240 9.57 2.20 15.56
CA GLN A 240 9.58 3.64 15.74
C GLN A 240 10.87 4.06 16.48
N LEU A 241 11.58 5.05 15.93
CA LEU A 241 12.75 5.66 16.55
C LEU A 241 12.38 7.07 17.07
N PRO A 242 13.22 7.73 17.90
CA PRO A 242 13.00 9.14 18.27
C PRO A 242 12.83 10.03 17.04
N GLU A 243 13.63 9.75 16.01
CA GLU A 243 13.55 10.41 14.71
C GLU A 243 13.26 9.36 13.62
N GLY A 244 12.01 9.30 13.17
CA GLY A 244 11.60 8.47 12.05
C GLY A 244 11.36 7.00 12.41
N TYR A 245 11.72 6.11 11.48
CA TYR A 245 11.45 4.67 11.57
C TYR A 245 12.63 3.88 11.05
N GLU A 246 12.81 2.70 11.63
CA GLU A 246 13.67 1.65 11.13
C GLU A 246 12.81 0.55 10.53
N VAL A 247 13.25 -0.01 9.40
CA VAL A 247 12.57 -1.10 8.71
C VAL A 247 13.53 -2.27 8.60
N LEU A 248 13.19 -3.36 9.26
CA LEU A 248 13.98 -4.59 9.32
C LEU A 248 13.30 -5.68 8.48
N PRO A 249 14.06 -6.68 7.99
CA PRO A 249 13.47 -7.89 7.45
C PRO A 249 12.49 -8.51 8.45
N GLY A 250 11.38 -9.03 7.93
CA GLY A 250 10.46 -9.86 8.69
C GLY A 250 11.15 -11.11 9.27
N PRO A 251 10.56 -11.75 10.28
CA PRO A 251 11.04 -13.05 10.73
C PRO A 251 11.01 -14.01 9.54
N ALA A 252 12.18 -14.53 9.16
CA ALA A 252 12.25 -15.53 8.11
C ALA A 252 11.45 -16.75 8.56
N VAL A 253 10.23 -16.91 8.04
CA VAL A 253 9.54 -18.18 8.20
C VAL A 253 10.25 -19.16 7.29
N THR A 254 11.09 -20.01 7.87
CA THR A 254 11.38 -21.33 7.30
C THR A 254 10.04 -22.01 7.09
N SER A 255 9.54 -21.96 5.87
CA SER A 255 8.38 -22.75 5.45
C SER A 255 8.73 -24.20 5.76
N THR A 256 7.99 -24.81 6.69
CA THR A 256 7.98 -26.26 6.88
C THR A 256 6.66 -26.78 6.34
#